data_AF-A0AAD8M3G0-F1
#
_entry.id   AF-A0AAD8M3G0-F1
#
_cell.length_a   1.000
_cell.length_b   1.000
_cell.length_c   1.000
_cell.angle_alpha   90.00
_cell.angle_beta   90.00
_cell.angle_gamma   90.00
#
_symmetry.space_group_name_H-M   'P 1'
#
loop_
_entity.id
_entity.type
_entity.pdbx_description
1 polymer ?
#
loop_
_entity_poly.entity_id
_entity_poly.type
_entity_poly.pdbx_seq_one_letter_code
_entity_poly.pdbx_strand_id
1 'polypeptide(L)'
;MTLLLGEPGTGGSSTPSMVGAVKKWQKSDPQRSRDIWTKLSNANSALEKQLNLLRKLAAEHADTYQCVINSCSIRKTEEWMEQATEPRQVEIVKTLLESRGSMLEIRNHMRLMGEAAGIPIEPVSQTQLLDATMNTEGVLLAGVPGAGGFDAVFAVTLGDASSTNLTKAWSSHIFLAMLVREDPRGVNLESNDPRAREITSAFSAGVR
;
A
#
# COMPACT_ATOMS: atom_id res chain seq x y z
N MET A 1 -0.73 9.31 -7.32
CA MET A 1 -0.96 8.36 -6.21
C MET A 1 0.18 8.53 -5.23
N THR A 2 -0.05 8.25 -3.96
CA THR A 2 0.95 8.48 -2.90
C THR A 2 1.12 7.21 -2.09
N LEU A 3 2.35 6.70 -2.01
CA LEU A 3 2.75 5.65 -1.08
C LEU A 3 2.94 6.27 0.31
N LEU A 4 2.41 5.61 1.32
CA LEU A 4 2.58 5.92 2.73
C LEU A 4 3.13 4.69 3.45
N LEU A 5 4.03 4.91 4.39
CA LEU A 5 4.57 3.88 5.28
C LEU A 5 4.21 4.22 6.72
N GLY A 6 3.84 3.22 7.50
CA GLY A 6 3.49 3.37 8.90
C GLY A 6 4.18 2.32 9.74
N GLU A 7 4.61 2.70 10.94
CA GLU A 7 5.13 1.77 11.94
C GLU A 7 4.14 1.67 13.10
N PRO A 8 3.72 0.46 13.52
CA PRO A 8 2.88 0.24 14.71
C PRO A 8 3.48 0.69 16.05
N GLY A 9 4.76 1.06 16.07
CA GLY A 9 5.50 1.56 17.24
C GLY A 9 5.88 0.50 18.27
N THR A 10 5.36 -0.73 18.18
CA THR A 10 5.70 -1.86 19.06
C THR A 10 5.59 -3.21 18.34
N GLY A 11 6.45 -4.15 18.73
CA GLY A 11 6.53 -5.48 18.15
C GLY A 11 7.54 -5.50 16.99
N GLY A 12 8.66 -6.18 17.20
CA GLY A 12 9.62 -6.47 16.14
C GLY A 12 9.51 -7.92 15.69
N SER A 13 9.87 -8.19 14.45
CA SER A 13 9.74 -9.50 13.83
C SER A 13 11.11 -10.04 13.44
N SER A 14 11.41 -11.29 13.79
CA SER A 14 12.67 -11.92 13.38
C SER A 14 12.54 -12.47 11.97
N THR A 15 12.93 -11.67 10.97
CA THR A 15 12.92 -12.08 9.56
C THR A 15 13.56 -13.46 9.31
N PRO A 16 14.75 -13.79 9.88
CA PRO A 16 15.33 -15.12 9.71
C PRO A 16 14.44 -16.24 10.27
N SER A 17 13.82 -16.02 11.42
CA SER A 17 12.90 -16.99 12.05
C SER A 17 11.65 -17.22 11.20
N MET A 18 11.03 -16.13 10.71
CA MET A 18 9.84 -16.20 9.86
C MET A 18 10.12 -16.95 8.57
N VAL A 19 11.19 -16.58 7.86
CA VAL A 19 11.60 -17.29 6.63
C VAL A 19 11.92 -18.76 6.92
N GLY A 20 12.56 -19.05 8.05
CA GLY A 20 12.82 -20.41 8.51
C GLY A 20 11.55 -21.23 8.70
N ALA A 21 10.52 -20.66 9.31
CA ALA A 21 9.23 -21.31 9.53
C ALA A 21 8.50 -21.59 8.21
N VAL A 22 8.45 -20.61 7.28
CA VAL A 22 7.86 -20.82 5.94
C VAL A 22 8.58 -21.94 5.18
N LYS A 23 9.92 -21.95 5.20
CA LYS A 23 10.72 -23.02 4.56
C LYS A 23 10.47 -24.38 5.19
N LYS A 24 10.33 -24.44 6.52
CA LYS A 24 10.01 -25.69 7.23
C LYS A 24 8.63 -26.19 6.81
N TRP A 25 7.63 -25.31 6.77
CA TRP A 25 6.29 -25.61 6.33
C TRP A 25 6.25 -26.11 4.88
N GLN A 26 6.95 -25.45 3.95
CA GLN A 26 7.06 -25.88 2.56
C GLN A 26 7.61 -27.32 2.41
N LYS A 27 8.54 -27.72 3.29
CA LYS A 27 9.07 -29.09 3.30
C LYS A 27 8.10 -30.10 3.90
N SER A 28 7.34 -29.72 4.94
CA SER A 28 6.41 -30.62 5.63
C SER A 28 5.08 -30.81 4.90
N ASP A 29 4.62 -29.81 4.13
CA ASP A 29 3.39 -29.89 3.34
C ASP A 29 3.58 -29.28 1.94
N PRO A 30 4.32 -29.95 1.04
CA PRO A 30 4.68 -29.41 -0.27
C PRO A 30 3.47 -29.15 -1.17
N GLN A 31 2.39 -29.90 -1.01
CA GLN A 31 1.23 -29.77 -1.88
C GLN A 31 0.44 -28.51 -1.53
N ARG A 32 0.07 -28.34 -0.25
CA ARG A 32 -0.64 -27.14 0.19
C ARG A 32 0.22 -25.90 0.05
N SER A 33 1.52 -26.01 0.32
CA SER A 33 2.43 -24.87 0.19
C SER A 33 2.53 -24.39 -1.26
N ARG A 34 2.63 -25.32 -2.22
CA ARG A 34 2.62 -24.96 -3.65
C ARG A 34 1.31 -24.30 -4.07
N ASP A 35 0.16 -24.82 -3.64
CA ASP A 35 -1.14 -24.23 -3.97
C ASP A 35 -1.27 -22.78 -3.50
N ILE A 36 -0.96 -22.51 -2.22
CA ILE A 36 -0.98 -21.14 -1.67
C ILE A 36 0.04 -20.24 -2.40
N TRP A 37 1.23 -20.75 -2.68
CA TRP A 37 2.27 -19.97 -3.36
C TRP A 37 1.89 -19.61 -4.80
N THR A 38 1.28 -20.55 -5.54
CA THR A 38 0.76 -20.30 -6.89
C THR A 38 -0.36 -19.28 -6.86
N LYS A 39 -1.30 -19.38 -5.91
CA LYS A 39 -2.39 -18.40 -5.75
C LYS A 39 -1.85 -17.00 -5.42
N LEU A 40 -0.90 -16.89 -4.50
CA LEU A 40 -0.21 -15.64 -4.19
C LEU A 40 0.51 -15.06 -5.41
N SER A 41 1.24 -15.90 -6.16
CA SER A 41 1.91 -15.48 -7.39
C SER A 41 0.93 -14.95 -8.43
N ASN A 42 -0.20 -15.63 -8.62
CA ASN A 42 -1.24 -15.20 -9.56
C ASN A 42 -1.87 -13.88 -9.15
N ALA A 43 -2.15 -13.68 -7.85
CA ALA A 43 -2.68 -12.42 -7.33
C ALA A 43 -1.68 -11.25 -7.50
N ASN A 44 -0.39 -11.49 -7.26
CA ASN A 44 0.67 -10.52 -7.54
C ASN A 44 0.74 -10.15 -9.03
N SER A 45 0.73 -11.13 -9.93
CA SER A 45 0.72 -10.89 -11.37
C SER A 45 -0.54 -10.17 -11.84
N ALA A 46 -1.69 -10.43 -11.21
CA ALA A 46 -2.93 -9.71 -11.48
C ALA A 46 -2.80 -8.23 -11.08
N LEU A 47 -2.30 -7.94 -9.87
CA LEU A 47 -2.06 -6.57 -9.43
C LEU A 47 -1.09 -5.84 -10.36
N GLU A 48 0.03 -6.48 -10.72
CA GLU A 48 1.01 -5.94 -11.66
C GLU A 48 0.37 -5.57 -13.00
N LYS A 49 -0.48 -6.46 -13.54
CA LYS A 49 -1.21 -6.20 -14.79
C LYS A 49 -2.09 -4.96 -14.67
N GLN A 50 -2.82 -4.81 -13.57
CA GLN A 50 -3.70 -3.66 -13.37
C GLN A 50 -2.93 -2.35 -13.19
N LEU A 51 -1.83 -2.36 -12.44
CA LEU A 51 -0.96 -1.18 -12.30
C LEU A 51 -0.34 -0.77 -13.65
N ASN A 52 0.08 -1.74 -14.47
CA ASN A 52 0.56 -1.47 -15.82
C ASN A 52 -0.54 -0.88 -16.74
N LEU A 53 -1.79 -1.31 -16.56
CA LEU A 53 -2.93 -0.75 -17.30
C LEU A 53 -3.23 0.67 -16.84
N LEU A 54 -3.25 0.94 -15.52
CA LEU A 54 -3.41 2.31 -14.99
C LEU A 54 -2.33 3.25 -15.51
N ARG A 55 -1.07 2.81 -15.58
CA ARG A 55 0.03 3.57 -16.19
C ARG A 55 -0.27 3.93 -17.65
N LYS A 56 -0.76 2.97 -18.46
CA LYS A 56 -1.11 3.21 -19.86
C LYS A 56 -2.26 4.21 -19.98
N LEU A 57 -3.32 4.02 -19.20
CA LEU A 57 -4.48 4.91 -19.16
C LEU A 57 -4.08 6.34 -18.73
N ALA A 58 -3.17 6.48 -17.78
CA ALA A 58 -2.63 7.78 -17.36
C ALA A 58 -1.83 8.47 -18.49
N ALA A 59 -1.06 7.71 -19.28
CA ALA A 59 -0.28 8.24 -20.38
C ALA A 59 -1.15 8.62 -21.60
N GLU A 60 -2.16 7.82 -21.92
CA GLU A 60 -3.02 8.01 -23.10
C GLU A 60 -4.18 8.99 -22.84
N HIS A 61 -4.66 9.07 -21.60
CA HIS A 61 -5.86 9.82 -21.21
C HIS A 61 -5.67 10.63 -19.93
N ALA A 62 -4.58 11.40 -19.88
CA ALA A 62 -4.14 12.13 -18.69
C ALA A 62 -5.25 12.92 -17.97
N ASP A 63 -6.02 13.75 -18.70
CA ASP A 63 -7.07 14.58 -18.10
C ASP A 63 -8.22 13.77 -17.52
N THR A 64 -8.67 12.73 -18.25
CA THR A 64 -9.73 11.84 -17.78
C THR A 64 -9.27 11.02 -16.58
N TYR A 65 -8.04 10.51 -16.64
CA TYR A 65 -7.41 9.79 -15.55
C TYR A 65 -7.32 10.67 -14.30
N GLN A 66 -6.80 11.89 -14.42
CA GLN A 66 -6.67 12.80 -13.30
C GLN A 66 -8.03 13.20 -12.71
N CYS A 67 -9.04 13.41 -13.56
CA CYS A 67 -10.42 13.66 -13.13
C CYS A 67 -10.98 12.51 -12.28
N VAL A 68 -10.79 11.26 -12.73
CA VAL A 68 -11.22 10.07 -11.97
C VAL A 68 -10.47 9.94 -10.65
N ILE A 69 -9.14 10.11 -10.67
CA ILE A 69 -8.31 10.03 -9.45
C ILE A 69 -8.75 11.08 -8.43
N ASN A 70 -8.99 12.32 -8.86
CA ASN A 70 -9.46 13.39 -7.98
C ASN A 70 -10.85 13.07 -7.41
N SER A 71 -11.78 12.59 -8.24
CA SER A 71 -13.15 12.27 -7.82
C SER A 71 -13.19 11.10 -6.82
N CYS A 72 -12.37 10.07 -7.04
CA CYS A 72 -12.30 8.90 -6.16
C CYS A 72 -11.50 9.17 -4.87
N SER A 73 -10.61 10.18 -4.86
CA SER A 73 -9.72 10.49 -3.73
C SER A 73 -10.43 10.88 -2.44
N ILE A 74 -11.65 11.41 -2.54
CA ILE A 74 -12.46 11.92 -1.42
C ILE A 74 -13.69 11.05 -1.15
N ARG A 75 -13.68 9.80 -1.64
CA ARG A 75 -14.84 8.90 -1.59
C ARG A 75 -14.46 7.52 -1.15
N LYS A 76 -15.43 6.81 -0.58
CA LYS A 76 -15.28 5.39 -0.30
C LYS A 76 -15.37 4.57 -1.58
N THR A 77 -14.82 3.36 -1.53
CA THR A 77 -14.70 2.49 -2.70
C THR A 77 -16.06 2.17 -3.33
N GLU A 78 -17.11 2.07 -2.52
CA GLU A 78 -18.47 1.73 -2.95
C GLU A 78 -19.05 2.80 -3.89
N GLU A 79 -18.62 4.06 -3.74
CA GLU A 79 -19.11 5.20 -4.50
C GLU A 79 -18.30 5.45 -5.78
N TRP A 80 -17.18 4.76 -6.00
CA TRP A 80 -16.25 5.07 -7.10
C TRP A 80 -16.90 4.87 -8.47
N MET A 81 -17.68 3.81 -8.66
CA MET A 81 -18.36 3.55 -9.93
C MET A 81 -19.42 4.60 -10.27
N GLU A 82 -20.03 5.22 -9.26
CA GLU A 82 -21.03 6.28 -9.46
C GLU A 82 -20.40 7.55 -10.05
N GLN A 83 -19.08 7.71 -9.95
CA GLN A 83 -18.35 8.86 -10.50
C GLN A 83 -17.99 8.69 -11.98
N ALA A 84 -18.22 7.51 -12.56
CA ALA A 84 -17.85 7.22 -13.94
C ALA A 84 -19.08 7.23 -14.84
N THR A 85 -19.27 8.32 -15.59
CA THR A 85 -20.37 8.47 -16.55
C THR A 85 -19.96 8.11 -17.97
N GLU A 86 -18.67 8.30 -18.30
CA GLU A 86 -18.13 8.03 -19.64
C GLU A 86 -17.42 6.67 -19.72
N PRO A 87 -17.42 5.99 -20.89
CA PRO A 87 -16.80 4.68 -21.05
C PRO A 87 -15.34 4.60 -20.57
N ARG A 88 -14.55 5.67 -20.82
CA ARG A 88 -13.15 5.75 -20.36
C ARG A 88 -13.02 5.92 -18.85
N GLN A 89 -13.91 6.68 -18.23
CA GLN A 89 -13.93 6.80 -16.76
C GLN A 89 -14.27 5.44 -16.13
N VAL A 90 -15.24 4.73 -16.70
CA VAL A 90 -15.65 3.39 -16.26
C VAL A 90 -14.48 2.42 -16.33
N GLU A 91 -13.70 2.44 -17.42
CA GLU A 91 -12.50 1.61 -17.57
C GLU A 91 -11.45 1.90 -16.50
N ILE A 92 -11.17 3.18 -16.21
CA ILE A 92 -10.21 3.58 -15.17
C ILE A 92 -10.69 3.11 -13.78
N VAL A 93 -11.94 3.39 -13.43
CA VAL A 93 -12.50 3.00 -12.12
C VAL A 93 -12.50 1.47 -11.97
N LYS A 94 -12.90 0.73 -13.00
CA LYS A 94 -12.85 -0.73 -12.98
C LYS A 94 -11.42 -1.24 -12.76
N THR A 95 -10.43 -0.64 -13.41
CA THR A 95 -9.02 -1.00 -13.23
C THR A 95 -8.54 -0.71 -11.80
N LEU A 96 -8.98 0.39 -11.18
CA LEU A 96 -8.71 0.69 -9.77
C LEU A 96 -9.32 -0.38 -8.84
N LEU A 97 -10.58 -0.76 -9.08
CA LEU A 97 -11.27 -1.78 -8.28
C LEU A 97 -10.63 -3.17 -8.43
N GLU A 98 -10.21 -3.54 -9.65
CA GLU A 98 -9.50 -4.80 -9.89
C GLU A 98 -8.11 -4.82 -9.22
N SER A 99 -7.41 -3.68 -9.20
CA SER A 99 -6.15 -3.52 -8.45
C SER A 99 -6.39 -3.76 -6.96
N ARG A 100 -7.42 -3.10 -6.41
CA ARG A 100 -7.81 -3.23 -5.01
C ARG A 100 -8.18 -4.67 -4.64
N GLY A 101 -8.98 -5.34 -5.47
CA GLY A 101 -9.34 -6.75 -5.29
C GLY A 101 -8.12 -7.67 -5.28
N SER A 102 -7.18 -7.45 -6.20
CA SER A 102 -5.92 -8.22 -6.24
C SER A 102 -5.10 -8.06 -4.95
N MET A 103 -5.04 -6.85 -4.39
CA MET A 103 -4.35 -6.60 -3.11
C MET A 103 -5.00 -7.32 -1.93
N LEU A 104 -6.34 -7.38 -1.88
CA LEU A 104 -7.05 -8.12 -0.84
C LEU A 104 -6.75 -9.63 -0.91
N GLU A 105 -6.68 -10.19 -2.12
CA GLU A 105 -6.26 -11.59 -2.31
C GLU A 105 -4.80 -11.83 -1.90
N ILE A 106 -3.89 -10.91 -2.22
CA ILE A 106 -2.49 -10.97 -1.78
C ILE A 106 -2.41 -11.04 -0.25
N ARG A 107 -3.09 -10.13 0.46
CA ARG A 107 -3.15 -10.13 1.92
C ARG A 107 -3.71 -11.44 2.46
N ASN A 108 -4.80 -11.92 1.87
CA ASN A 108 -5.43 -13.18 2.26
C ASN A 108 -4.45 -14.37 2.12
N HIS A 109 -3.75 -14.50 0.99
CA HIS A 109 -2.79 -15.57 0.79
C HIS A 109 -1.55 -15.45 1.68
N MET A 110 -1.10 -14.23 1.98
CA MET A 110 -0.02 -13.99 2.96
C MET A 110 -0.43 -14.42 4.38
N ARG A 111 -1.67 -14.14 4.80
CA ARG A 111 -2.23 -14.63 6.07
C ARG A 111 -2.31 -16.16 6.12
N LEU A 112 -2.89 -16.78 5.10
CA LEU A 112 -3.00 -18.24 5.01
C LEU A 112 -1.63 -18.93 5.04
N MET A 113 -0.62 -18.32 4.40
CA MET A 113 0.76 -18.78 4.49
C MET A 113 1.30 -18.68 5.91
N GLY A 114 1.07 -17.56 6.60
CA GLY A 114 1.47 -17.36 7.98
C GLY A 114 0.83 -18.37 8.94
N GLU A 115 -0.48 -18.56 8.84
CA GLU A 115 -1.24 -19.54 9.61
C GLU A 115 -0.69 -20.96 9.41
N ALA A 116 -0.48 -21.36 8.15
CA ALA A 116 0.02 -22.69 7.82
C ALA A 116 1.48 -22.90 8.29
N ALA A 117 2.30 -21.83 8.31
CA ALA A 117 3.66 -21.86 8.81
C ALA A 117 3.78 -21.61 10.33
N GLY A 118 2.68 -21.33 11.03
CA GLY A 118 2.67 -21.05 12.46
C GLY A 118 3.35 -19.73 12.85
N ILE A 119 3.32 -18.73 11.96
CA ILE A 119 3.93 -17.41 12.17
C ILE A 119 2.98 -16.28 11.77
N PRO A 120 3.03 -15.11 12.43
CA PRO A 120 2.11 -14.02 12.14
C PRO A 120 2.64 -13.14 10.99
N ILE A 121 2.56 -13.60 9.73
CA ILE A 121 2.98 -12.79 8.56
C ILE A 121 2.15 -11.51 8.45
N GLU A 122 0.83 -11.59 8.58
CA GLU A 122 -0.03 -10.44 8.82
C GLU A 122 -0.78 -10.72 10.13
N PRO A 123 -0.27 -10.24 11.28
CA PRO A 123 -0.90 -10.45 12.58
C PRO A 123 -2.34 -9.92 12.62
N VAL A 124 -3.15 -10.40 13.57
CA VAL A 124 -4.53 -9.95 13.75
C VAL A 124 -4.63 -8.44 13.94
N SER A 125 -3.73 -7.84 14.73
CA SER A 125 -3.70 -6.38 14.93
C SER A 125 -3.42 -5.62 13.63
N GLN A 126 -2.48 -6.11 12.80
CA GLN A 126 -2.21 -5.54 11.49
C GLN A 126 -3.37 -5.75 10.52
N THR A 127 -4.04 -6.90 10.56
CA THR A 127 -5.26 -7.16 9.76
C THR A 127 -6.33 -6.12 10.06
N GLN A 128 -6.64 -5.90 11.34
CA GLN A 128 -7.66 -4.93 11.77
C GLN A 128 -7.31 -3.50 11.32
N LEU A 129 -6.06 -3.08 11.49
CA LEU A 129 -5.60 -1.78 11.02
C LEU A 129 -5.72 -1.65 9.49
N LEU A 130 -5.25 -2.65 8.76
CA LEU A 130 -5.23 -2.62 7.30
C LEU A 130 -6.64 -2.68 6.72
N ASP A 131 -7.58 -3.35 7.38
CA ASP A 131 -8.99 -3.34 6.99
C ASP A 131 -9.62 -1.96 7.20
N ALA A 132 -9.35 -1.31 8.34
CA ALA A 132 -9.77 0.08 8.57
C ALA A 132 -9.09 1.06 7.58
N THR A 133 -7.82 0.85 7.28
CA THR A 133 -7.05 1.62 6.30
C THR A 133 -7.65 1.48 4.91
N MET A 134 -7.93 0.24 4.47
CA MET A 134 -8.56 0.00 3.17
C MET A 134 -9.93 0.66 3.10
N ASN A 135 -10.69 0.71 4.19
CA ASN A 135 -12.01 1.35 4.25
C ASN A 135 -11.97 2.89 4.30
N THR A 136 -10.77 3.49 4.33
CA THR A 136 -10.60 4.95 4.30
C THR A 136 -10.76 5.49 2.87
N GLU A 137 -11.33 6.69 2.76
CA GLU A 137 -11.56 7.37 1.47
C GLU A 137 -10.27 7.49 0.65
N GLY A 138 -10.39 7.21 -0.65
CA GLY A 138 -9.26 7.32 -1.58
C GLY A 138 -8.12 6.32 -1.35
N VAL A 139 -8.22 5.35 -0.44
CA VAL A 139 -7.20 4.31 -0.30
C VAL A 139 -7.39 3.24 -1.38
N LEU A 140 -6.36 3.02 -2.19
CA LEU A 140 -6.36 2.01 -3.25
C LEU A 140 -5.84 0.66 -2.74
N LEU A 141 -4.67 0.67 -2.11
CA LEU A 141 -3.96 -0.52 -1.64
C LEU A 141 -3.50 -0.31 -0.21
N ALA A 142 -3.39 -1.39 0.55
CA ALA A 142 -2.67 -1.41 1.82
C ALA A 142 -2.20 -2.85 2.11
N GLY A 143 -1.13 -3.00 2.88
CA GLY A 143 -0.63 -4.32 3.25
C GLY A 143 0.55 -4.26 4.22
N VAL A 144 1.04 -5.44 4.60
CA VAL A 144 2.27 -5.61 5.37
C VAL A 144 3.43 -5.78 4.39
N PRO A 145 4.44 -4.90 4.39
CA PRO A 145 5.62 -5.06 3.54
C PRO A 145 6.61 -6.06 4.12
N GLY A 146 7.53 -6.54 3.27
CA GLY A 146 8.68 -7.34 3.69
C GLY A 146 8.31 -8.74 4.20
N ALA A 147 8.97 -9.17 5.28
CA ALA A 147 8.75 -10.50 5.87
C ALA A 147 7.38 -10.64 6.56
N GLY A 148 6.71 -9.52 6.84
CA GLY A 148 5.49 -9.48 7.62
C GLY A 148 5.75 -9.14 9.09
N GLY A 149 4.76 -9.47 9.93
CA GLY A 149 4.83 -9.30 11.37
C GLY A 149 4.36 -7.92 11.81
N PHE A 150 5.08 -7.31 12.74
CA PHE A 150 4.68 -6.09 13.43
C PHE A 150 5.51 -4.86 13.01
N ASP A 151 6.40 -5.02 12.03
CA ASP A 151 7.45 -4.03 11.75
C ASP A 151 6.90 -2.79 11.02
N ALA A 152 6.05 -2.98 10.01
CA ALA A 152 5.56 -1.87 9.21
C ALA A 152 4.24 -2.23 8.53
N VAL A 153 3.55 -1.20 8.01
CA VAL A 153 2.46 -1.28 7.05
C VAL A 153 2.69 -0.27 5.92
N PHE A 154 2.08 -0.52 4.78
CA PHE A 154 2.01 0.45 3.69
C PHE A 154 0.58 0.72 3.27
N ALA A 155 0.36 1.89 2.66
CA ALA A 155 -0.86 2.22 1.94
C ALA A 155 -0.54 3.00 0.66
N VAL A 156 -1.35 2.84 -0.38
CA VAL A 156 -1.30 3.65 -1.60
C VAL A 156 -2.62 4.39 -1.72
N THR A 157 -2.56 5.72 -1.77
CA THR A 157 -3.75 6.57 -1.82
C THR A 157 -3.88 7.31 -3.15
N LEU A 158 -5.12 7.64 -3.50
CA LEU A 158 -5.51 8.44 -4.65
C LEU A 158 -5.51 9.91 -4.22
N GLY A 159 -4.64 10.75 -4.77
CA GLY A 159 -4.58 12.18 -4.46
C GLY A 159 -4.00 12.54 -3.08
N ASP A 160 -3.70 13.83 -2.88
CA ASP A 160 -3.04 14.32 -1.66
C ASP A 160 -3.97 14.40 -0.44
N ALA A 161 -5.25 14.70 -0.67
CA ALA A 161 -6.24 14.82 0.39
C ALA A 161 -6.42 13.50 1.17
N SER A 162 -6.54 12.37 0.47
CA SER A 162 -6.63 11.04 1.07
C SER A 162 -5.38 10.70 1.88
N SER A 163 -4.19 11.04 1.37
CA SER A 163 -2.93 10.80 2.07
C SER A 163 -2.86 11.55 3.39
N THR A 164 -3.35 12.80 3.41
CA THR A 164 -3.38 13.65 4.60
C THR A 164 -4.38 13.11 5.63
N ASN A 165 -5.55 12.68 5.18
CA ASN A 165 -6.58 12.10 6.05
C ASN A 165 -6.12 10.76 6.64
N LEU A 166 -5.51 9.89 5.84
CA LEU A 166 -4.98 8.62 6.32
C LEU A 166 -3.84 8.81 7.32
N THR A 167 -2.93 9.76 7.06
CA THR A 167 -1.85 10.10 7.99
C THR A 167 -2.43 10.50 9.37
N LYS A 168 -3.45 11.37 9.38
CA LYS A 168 -4.14 11.76 10.62
C LYS A 168 -4.79 10.56 11.33
N ALA A 169 -5.41 9.65 10.57
CA ALA A 169 -6.04 8.45 11.11
C ALA A 169 -5.03 7.47 11.71
N TRP A 170 -3.85 7.33 11.12
CA TRP A 170 -2.76 6.53 11.70
C TRP A 170 -2.19 7.19 12.96
N SER A 171 -1.94 8.51 12.94
CA SER A 171 -1.38 9.23 14.09
C SER A 171 -2.25 9.19 15.35
N SER A 172 -3.57 8.98 15.24
CA SER A 172 -4.46 8.85 16.41
C SER A 172 -4.37 7.48 17.11
N HIS A 173 -3.71 6.49 16.52
CA HIS A 173 -3.66 5.11 17.02
C HIS A 173 -2.28 4.67 17.55
N ILE A 174 -1.40 5.59 17.95
CA ILE A 174 0.00 5.30 18.36
C ILE A 174 0.85 4.75 17.18
N PHE A 175 0.32 4.81 15.94
CA PHE A 175 1.08 4.51 14.74
C PHE A 175 1.90 5.72 14.33
N LEU A 176 3.21 5.51 14.18
CA LEU A 176 4.09 6.53 13.65
C LEU A 176 3.97 6.49 12.13
N ALA A 177 3.16 7.39 11.57
CA ALA A 177 3.09 7.58 10.14
C ALA A 177 4.43 8.16 9.67
N MET A 178 5.26 7.33 9.04
CA MET A 178 6.45 7.80 8.34
C MET A 178 5.96 8.35 7.00
N LEU A 179 5.91 9.68 6.90
CA LEU A 179 5.62 10.41 5.65
C LEU A 179 6.77 10.25 4.65
N VAL A 180 7.10 9.00 4.31
CA VAL A 180 7.99 8.67 3.19
C VAL A 180 7.13 8.74 1.95
N ARG A 181 7.52 9.62 1.01
CA ARG A 181 6.98 9.62 -0.34
C ARG A 181 7.89 8.78 -1.22
N GLU A 182 7.33 8.14 -2.23
CA GLU A 182 8.13 7.50 -3.27
C GLU A 182 9.09 8.52 -3.89
N ASP A 183 10.37 8.16 -3.98
CA ASP A 183 11.38 8.91 -4.73
C ASP A 183 11.93 8.04 -5.87
N PRO A 184 11.47 8.23 -7.12
CA PRO A 184 11.87 7.40 -8.24
C PRO A 184 13.25 7.77 -8.79
N ARG A 185 13.94 8.78 -8.25
CA ARG A 185 15.19 9.30 -8.81
C ARG A 185 16.38 8.35 -8.64
N GLY A 186 16.28 7.38 -7.73
CA GLY A 186 17.38 6.47 -7.41
C GLY A 186 18.59 7.24 -6.86
N VAL A 187 19.80 6.96 -7.38
CA VAL A 187 21.01 7.69 -6.99
C VAL A 187 21.05 9.04 -7.69
N ASN A 188 21.13 10.12 -6.91
CA ASN A 188 21.24 11.49 -7.42
C ASN A 188 22.48 12.17 -6.83
N LEU A 189 23.18 12.95 -7.66
CA LEU A 189 24.29 13.79 -7.21
C LEU A 189 23.72 15.11 -6.71
N GLU A 190 23.90 15.39 -5.42
CA GLU A 190 23.51 16.68 -4.87
C GLU A 190 24.58 17.74 -5.12
N SER A 191 24.17 18.92 -5.60
CA SER A 191 25.07 20.03 -5.89
C SER A 191 25.58 20.73 -4.63
N ASN A 192 24.96 20.51 -3.47
CA ASN A 192 25.30 21.09 -2.17
C ASN A 192 24.92 20.11 -1.05
N ASP A 193 25.39 20.34 0.19
CA ASP A 193 25.01 19.53 1.36
C ASP A 193 23.49 19.66 1.66
N PRO A 194 22.68 18.58 1.55
CA PRO A 194 21.24 18.63 1.80
C PRO A 194 20.90 19.10 3.22
N ARG A 195 21.76 18.80 4.20
CA ARG A 195 21.54 19.15 5.61
C ARG A 195 21.58 20.65 5.85
N ALA A 196 22.23 21.40 4.95
CA ALA A 196 22.27 22.86 5.03
C ALA A 196 20.93 23.53 4.67
N ARG A 197 20.04 22.83 3.95
CA ARG A 197 18.75 23.39 3.48
C ARG A 197 17.65 23.34 4.55
N GLU A 198 17.62 22.31 5.38
CA GLU A 198 16.56 22.14 6.41
C GLU A 198 16.69 23.13 7.58
N ILE A 199 17.91 23.61 7.85
CA ILE A 199 18.13 24.60 8.92
C ILE A 199 17.58 25.98 8.50
N THR A 200 17.62 26.35 7.22
CA THR A 200 17.24 27.71 6.80
C THR A 200 15.72 27.94 6.72
N SER A 201 14.93 26.91 6.43
CA SER A 201 13.46 27.01 6.35
C SER A 201 12.78 27.04 7.72
N ALA A 202 13.36 26.41 8.74
CA ALA A 202 12.83 26.44 10.10
C ALA A 202 13.01 27.82 10.78
N PHE A 203 14.04 28.58 10.43
CA PHE A 203 14.30 29.91 11.01
C PHE A 203 13.53 31.06 10.35
N SER A 204 13.00 30.87 9.13
CA SER A 204 12.28 31.92 8.41
C SER A 204 10.77 31.98 8.71
N ALA A 205 10.22 30.95 9.39
CA ALA A 205 8.82 30.93 9.84
C ALA A 205 8.62 31.43 11.29
N GLY A 206 9.69 31.83 11.99
CA GLY A 206 9.68 32.26 13.40
C GLY A 206 9.93 33.74 13.64
N VAL A 207 9.95 34.58 12.60
CA VAL A 207 10.04 36.05 12.76
C VAL A 207 9.09 36.72 11.77
N ARG A 208 7.86 36.95 12.21
CA ARG A 208 7.11 38.21 12.04
C ARG A 208 5.93 38.24 13.00
#